data_AF-A0A0Q8G2S8-F1
#
_entry.id   AF-A0A0Q8G2S8-F1
#
_cell.length_a   1.000
_cell.length_b   1.000
_cell.length_c   1.000
_cell.angle_alpha   90.00
_cell.angle_beta   90.00
_cell.angle_gamma   90.00
#
_symmetry.space_group_name_H-M   'P 1'
#
loop_
_entity.id
_entity.type
_entity.pdbx_description
1 polymer ?
#
loop_
_entity_poly.entity_id
_entity_poly.type
_entity_poly.pdbx_seq_one_letter_code
_entity_poly.pdbx_strand_id
1 'polypeptide(L)'
;MADLRRPERTFTIRQLCNEFKATPRALRFYEDKGLLTPAREGLNRVYSHKDRVRLQLILRGKRVGLSLSEIRELLDLYDENDDGAAQMARSLKKFRERATALEQQREDIDGALIELREACARLERRLAEIRPDLLPRAADYDQVLRARLDGHADAALGK
;
A
#
# COMPACT_ATOMS: atom_id res chain seq x y z
N MET A 1 42.28 -4.92 -16.70
CA MET A 1 41.27 -4.69 -17.76
C MET A 1 40.06 -4.03 -17.11
N ALA A 2 39.60 -2.92 -17.69
CA ALA A 2 38.78 -1.89 -17.04
C ALA A 2 37.46 -2.40 -16.43
N ASP A 3 37.26 -2.12 -15.14
CA ASP A 3 36.00 -2.33 -14.42
C ASP A 3 34.97 -1.31 -14.95
N LEU A 4 34.05 -1.78 -15.80
CA LEU A 4 32.87 -1.04 -16.27
C LEU A 4 31.85 -0.92 -15.11
N ARG A 5 32.23 -0.24 -14.03
CA ARG A 5 31.25 0.25 -13.06
C ARG A 5 30.40 1.30 -13.77
N ARG A 6 29.22 0.88 -14.24
CA ARG A 6 28.14 1.83 -14.57
C ARG A 6 28.06 2.81 -13.40
N PRO A 7 28.00 4.14 -13.63
CA PRO A 7 27.85 5.09 -12.53
C PRO A 7 26.64 4.62 -11.72
N GLU A 8 26.84 4.40 -10.42
CA GLU A 8 25.75 4.01 -9.53
C GLU A 8 24.67 5.07 -9.69
N ARG A 9 23.54 4.68 -10.28
CA ARG A 9 22.46 5.63 -10.53
C ARG A 9 21.97 6.12 -9.19
N THR A 10 22.22 7.40 -8.92
CA THR A 10 21.70 8.09 -7.75
C THR A 10 20.41 8.79 -8.08
N PHE A 11 19.57 8.95 -7.06
CA PHE A 11 18.24 9.56 -7.19
C PHE A 11 18.10 10.68 -6.17
N THR A 12 17.39 11.73 -6.55
CA THR A 12 16.95 12.78 -5.63
C THR A 12 15.62 12.39 -4.97
N ILE A 13 15.30 13.04 -3.85
CA ILE A 13 13.99 12.87 -3.19
C ILE A 13 12.83 13.15 -4.17
N ARG A 14 12.96 14.16 -5.04
CA ARG A 14 11.94 14.52 -6.02
C ARG A 14 11.75 13.43 -7.07
N GLN A 15 12.83 12.84 -7.56
CA GLN A 15 12.75 11.74 -8.53
C GLN A 15 12.04 10.52 -7.92
N LEU A 16 12.40 10.12 -6.70
CA LEU A 16 11.73 9.00 -6.02
C LEU A 16 10.26 9.30 -5.69
N CYS A 17 9.95 10.52 -5.23
CA CYS A 17 8.58 10.94 -5.00
C CYS A 17 7.72 10.83 -6.27
N ASN A 18 8.23 11.33 -7.40
CA ASN A 18 7.53 11.26 -8.69
C ASN A 18 7.38 9.81 -9.17
N GLU A 19 8.44 9.02 -9.07
CA GLU A 19 8.45 7.62 -9.52
C GLU A 19 7.44 6.76 -8.74
N PHE A 20 7.43 6.89 -7.41
CA PHE A 20 6.63 6.04 -6.54
C PHE A 20 5.31 6.66 -6.09
N LYS A 21 4.98 7.85 -6.60
CA LYS A 21 3.84 8.66 -6.13
C LYS A 21 3.83 8.81 -4.60
N ALA A 22 5.01 9.00 -4.03
CA ALA A 22 5.23 9.14 -2.60
C ALA A 22 5.49 10.61 -2.25
N THR A 23 5.17 11.01 -1.02
CA THR A 23 5.43 12.38 -0.56
C THR A 23 6.84 12.51 0.02
N PRO A 24 7.47 13.71 -0.03
CA PRO A 24 8.73 13.95 0.66
C PRO A 24 8.64 13.67 2.16
N ARG A 25 7.46 13.91 2.75
CA ARG A 25 7.16 13.58 4.16
C ARG A 25 7.28 12.08 4.42
N ALA A 26 6.73 11.24 3.52
CA ALA A 26 6.84 9.79 3.64
C ALA A 26 8.29 9.30 3.53
N LEU A 27 9.07 9.83 2.58
CA LEU A 27 10.48 9.44 2.44
C LEU A 27 11.31 9.81 3.68
N ARG A 28 11.13 11.03 4.21
CA ARG A 28 11.78 11.46 5.46
C ARG A 28 11.36 10.59 6.64
N PHE A 29 10.10 10.22 6.71
CA PHE A 29 9.63 9.31 7.76
C PHE A 29 10.33 7.94 7.68
N TYR A 30 10.57 7.41 6.47
CA TYR A 30 11.35 6.17 6.33
C TYR A 30 12.83 6.35 6.65
N GLU A 31 13.42 7.53 6.39
CA GLU A 31 14.76 7.89 6.87
C GLU A 31 14.84 7.95 8.39
N ASP A 32 13.88 8.62 9.05
CA ASP A 32 13.82 8.76 10.50
C ASP A 32 13.65 7.41 11.19
N LYS A 33 12.95 6.49 10.52
CA LYS A 33 12.86 5.10 10.97
C LYS A 33 14.11 4.30 10.62
N GLY A 34 15.07 4.78 9.84
CA GLY A 34 16.26 4.03 9.45
C GLY A 34 15.94 2.86 8.50
N LEU A 35 14.92 3.02 7.66
CA LEU A 35 14.57 2.09 6.58
C LEU A 35 15.23 2.48 5.25
N LEU A 36 15.53 3.78 5.10
CA LEU A 36 16.31 4.35 4.01
C LEU A 36 17.51 5.09 4.62
N THR A 37 18.66 5.02 3.95
CA THR A 37 19.89 5.65 4.43
C THR A 37 20.57 6.41 3.29
N PRO A 38 19.96 7.51 2.80
CA PRO A 38 20.54 8.29 1.71
C PRO A 38 21.87 8.90 2.12
N ALA A 39 22.79 8.98 1.15
CA ALA A 39 24.00 9.76 1.28
C ALA A 39 23.70 11.26 1.17
N ARG A 40 24.71 12.09 1.47
CA ARG A 40 24.66 13.54 1.25
C ARG A 40 25.71 13.96 0.25
N GLU A 41 25.28 14.72 -0.76
CA GLU A 41 26.15 15.47 -1.66
C GLU A 41 25.93 16.97 -1.40
N GLY A 42 26.85 17.57 -0.64
CA GLY A 42 26.69 18.91 -0.09
C GLY A 42 25.47 19.01 0.82
N LEU A 43 24.49 19.84 0.44
CA LEU A 43 23.23 20.03 1.17
C LEU A 43 22.12 19.07 0.71
N ASN A 44 22.33 18.32 -0.36
CA ASN A 44 21.30 17.51 -1.00
C ASN A 44 21.35 16.05 -0.53
N ARG A 45 20.17 15.46 -0.32
CA ARG A 45 20.01 14.01 -0.11
C ARG A 45 20.10 13.29 -1.44
N VAL A 46 20.91 12.25 -1.47
CA VAL A 46 21.16 11.44 -2.66
C VAL A 46 20.93 9.98 -2.29
N TYR A 47 19.95 9.36 -2.94
CA TYR A 47 19.53 7.98 -2.69
C TYR A 47 20.23 7.07 -3.68
N SER A 48 20.77 5.97 -3.19
CA SER A 48 21.39 4.95 -4.02
C SER A 48 20.33 4.14 -4.79
N HIS A 49 20.79 3.31 -5.73
CA HIS A 49 19.93 2.29 -6.33
C HIS A 49 19.36 1.32 -5.28
N LYS A 50 20.12 1.02 -4.22
CA LYS A 50 19.68 0.18 -3.11
C LYS A 50 18.52 0.82 -2.34
N ASP A 51 18.62 2.12 -2.04
CA ASP A 51 17.54 2.87 -1.39
C ASP A 51 16.27 2.88 -2.24
N ARG A 52 16.41 3.03 -3.57
CA ARG A 52 15.28 2.94 -4.49
C ARG A 52 14.57 1.58 -4.40
N VAL A 53 15.33 0.47 -4.39
CA VAL A 53 14.77 -0.88 -4.25
C VAL A 53 14.11 -1.06 -2.87
N ARG A 54 14.76 -0.61 -1.78
CA ARG A 54 14.17 -0.63 -0.44
C ARG A 54 12.85 0.15 -0.39
N LEU A 55 12.80 1.35 -0.95
CA LEU A 55 11.57 2.16 -1.01
C LEU A 55 10.45 1.42 -1.74
N GLN A 56 10.75 0.77 -2.86
CA GLN A 56 9.76 -0.04 -3.59
C GLN A 56 9.19 -1.17 -2.72
N LEU A 57 10.04 -1.86 -1.96
CA LEU A 57 9.64 -2.94 -1.06
C LEU A 57 8.81 -2.43 0.12
N ILE A 58 9.21 -1.32 0.74
CA ILE A 58 8.46 -0.67 1.82
C ILE A 58 7.03 -0.37 1.37
N LEU A 59 6.87 0.26 0.19
CA LEU A 59 5.56 0.64 -0.33
C LEU A 59 4.69 -0.58 -0.68
N ARG A 60 5.29 -1.65 -1.21
CA ARG A 60 4.58 -2.91 -1.47
C ARG A 60 4.12 -3.59 -0.17
N GLY A 61 5.00 -3.65 0.83
CA GLY A 61 4.67 -4.21 2.14
C GLY A 61 3.55 -3.46 2.83
N LYS A 62 3.59 -2.11 2.80
CA LYS A 62 2.52 -1.26 3.34
C LYS A 62 1.19 -1.51 2.65
N ARG A 63 1.17 -1.73 1.33
CA ARG A 63 -0.05 -1.99 0.56
C ARG A 63 -0.76 -3.28 0.97
N VAL A 64 -0.01 -4.32 1.35
CA VAL A 64 -0.58 -5.59 1.83
C VAL A 64 -0.81 -5.63 3.35
N GLY A 65 -0.65 -4.48 4.01
CA GLY A 65 -0.97 -4.29 5.42
C GLY A 65 0.13 -4.70 6.39
N LEU A 66 1.38 -4.82 5.94
CA LEU A 66 2.50 -5.04 6.86
C LEU A 66 2.80 -3.79 7.68
N SER A 67 3.23 -4.03 8.91
CA SER A 67 3.83 -3.04 9.79
C SER A 67 5.26 -2.69 9.32
N LEU A 68 5.77 -1.55 9.79
CA LEU A 68 7.14 -1.13 9.45
C LEU A 68 8.21 -2.03 10.08
N SER A 69 7.91 -2.64 11.23
CA SER A 69 8.79 -3.64 11.87
C SER A 69 8.90 -4.89 11.01
N GLU A 70 7.79 -5.41 10.50
CA GLU A 70 7.81 -6.56 9.58
C GLU A 70 8.52 -6.22 8.26
N ILE A 71 8.31 -5.01 7.74
CA ILE A 71 9.03 -4.53 6.56
C ILE A 71 10.53 -4.47 6.82
N ARG A 72 10.99 -3.98 7.99
CA ARG A 72 12.41 -3.99 8.35
C ARG A 72 12.99 -5.40 8.32
N GLU A 73 12.33 -6.33 9.00
CA GLU A 73 12.76 -7.74 9.06
C GLU A 73 12.93 -8.37 7.67
N LEU A 74 12.16 -7.92 6.68
CA LEU A 74 12.26 -8.34 5.28
C LEU A 74 13.38 -7.63 4.52
N LEU A 75 13.69 -6.39 4.86
CA LEU A 75 14.79 -5.66 4.23
C LEU A 75 16.15 -6.17 4.72
N ASP A 76 16.24 -6.53 6.00
CA ASP A 76 17.47 -7.03 6.62
C ASP A 76 17.88 -8.40 6.03
N LEU A 77 16.91 -9.20 5.55
CA LEU A 77 17.15 -10.43 4.78
C LEU A 77 17.98 -10.27 3.51
N TYR A 78 17.94 -9.08 2.90
CA TYR A 78 18.67 -8.80 1.67
C TYR A 78 20.10 -8.32 1.92
N ASP A 79 20.48 -8.04 3.17
CA ASP A 79 21.76 -7.45 3.55
C ASP A 79 22.77 -8.46 4.13
N GLU A 80 22.33 -9.65 4.57
CA GLU A 80 23.23 -10.65 5.17
C GLU A 80 23.72 -11.69 4.13
N ASN A 81 25.04 -11.85 4.04
CA ASN A 81 25.76 -12.81 3.18
C ASN A 81 25.73 -14.27 3.71
N ASP A 82 24.92 -14.56 4.72
CA ASP A 82 24.77 -15.89 5.28
C ASP A 82 23.38 -16.41 4.91
N ASP A 83 23.24 -17.74 4.77
CA ASP A 83 22.28 -18.44 3.91
C ASP A 83 20.77 -18.22 4.22
N GLY A 84 20.42 -17.24 5.07
CA GLY A 84 19.15 -16.51 5.14
C GLY A 84 17.91 -17.32 5.51
N ALA A 85 18.02 -18.64 5.53
CA ALA A 85 16.92 -19.58 5.45
C ALA A 85 16.01 -19.49 6.69
N ALA A 86 16.59 -19.28 7.87
CA ALA A 86 15.82 -19.12 9.10
C ALA A 86 14.95 -17.85 9.07
N GLN A 87 15.50 -16.73 8.60
CA GLN A 87 14.78 -15.48 8.51
C GLN A 87 13.80 -15.47 7.31
N MET A 88 14.13 -16.16 6.21
CA MET A 88 13.22 -16.41 5.09
C MET A 88 12.02 -17.26 5.54
N ALA A 89 12.26 -18.32 6.33
CA ALA A 89 11.20 -19.16 6.88
C ALA A 89 10.28 -18.36 7.82
N ARG A 90 10.83 -17.50 8.69
CA ARG A 90 10.04 -16.58 9.54
C ARG A 90 9.17 -15.64 8.71
N SER A 91 9.75 -15.04 7.67
CA SER A 91 9.06 -14.11 6.78
C SER A 91 7.96 -14.79 5.97
N LEU A 92 8.24 -15.98 5.42
CA LEU A 92 7.28 -16.80 4.70
C LEU A 92 6.08 -17.16 5.58
N LYS A 93 6.32 -17.55 6.84
CA LYS A 93 5.26 -17.84 7.80
C LYS A 93 4.36 -16.62 8.00
N LYS A 94 4.93 -15.44 8.29
CA LYS A 94 4.16 -14.20 8.47
C LYS A 94 3.34 -13.82 7.23
N PHE A 95 3.90 -14.01 6.03
CA PHE A 95 3.19 -13.75 4.78
C PHE A 95 2.01 -14.68 4.58
N ARG A 96 2.15 -15.97 4.89
CA ARG A 96 1.05 -16.93 4.83
C ARG A 96 -0.05 -16.55 5.82
N GLU A 97 0.32 -16.24 7.07
CA GLU A 97 -0.65 -15.79 8.08
C GLU A 97 -1.40 -14.53 7.63
N ARG A 98 -0.70 -13.55 7.03
CA ARG A 98 -1.33 -12.34 6.51
C ARG A 98 -2.22 -12.62 5.31
N ALA A 99 -1.82 -13.50 4.40
CA ALA A 99 -2.63 -13.90 3.25
C ALA A 99 -3.93 -14.56 3.71
N THR A 100 -3.85 -15.53 4.62
CA THR A 100 -5.03 -16.20 5.19
C THR A 100 -5.95 -15.22 5.90
N ALA A 101 -5.41 -14.26 6.67
CA ALA A 101 -6.23 -13.23 7.31
C ALA A 101 -6.96 -12.34 6.29
N LEU A 102 -6.31 -11.98 5.18
CA LEU A 102 -6.93 -11.19 4.10
C LEU A 102 -7.99 -12.00 3.33
N GLU A 103 -7.78 -13.30 3.15
CA GLU A 103 -8.75 -14.20 2.54
C GLU A 103 -10.01 -14.32 3.41
N GLN A 104 -9.86 -14.50 4.72
CA GLN A 104 -10.99 -14.51 5.66
C GLN A 104 -11.73 -13.16 5.64
N GLN A 105 -10.99 -12.05 5.70
CA GLN A 105 -11.60 -10.72 5.65
C GLN A 105 -12.38 -10.50 4.34
N ARG A 106 -11.90 -11.03 3.21
CA ARG A 106 -12.63 -10.97 1.93
C ARG A 106 -13.94 -11.74 2.02
N GLU A 107 -13.93 -12.96 2.56
CA GLU A 107 -15.13 -13.77 2.73
C GLU A 107 -16.16 -13.09 3.64
N ASP A 108 -15.72 -12.50 4.75
CA ASP A 108 -16.59 -11.75 5.67
C ASP A 108 -17.23 -10.53 4.97
N ILE A 109 -16.44 -9.78 4.18
CA ILE A 109 -16.93 -8.64 3.40
C ILE A 109 -17.94 -9.11 2.34
N ASP A 110 -17.66 -10.20 1.64
CA ASP A 110 -18.56 -10.75 0.63
C ASP A 110 -19.91 -11.16 1.26
N GLY A 111 -19.88 -11.80 2.43
CA GLY A 111 -21.07 -12.12 3.21
C GLY A 111 -21.87 -10.88 3.61
N ALA A 112 -21.20 -9.88 4.19
CA ALA A 112 -21.84 -8.62 4.56
C ALA A 112 -22.46 -7.88 3.35
N LEU A 113 -21.81 -7.93 2.19
CA LEU A 113 -22.33 -7.35 0.95
C LEU A 113 -23.61 -8.07 0.48
N ILE A 114 -23.69 -9.39 0.62
CA ILE A 114 -24.91 -10.14 0.32
C ILE A 114 -26.05 -9.68 1.22
N GLU A 115 -25.84 -9.68 2.54
CA GLU A 115 -26.86 -9.25 3.52
C GLU A 115 -27.37 -7.83 3.26
N LEU A 116 -26.45 -6.89 2.99
CA LEU A 116 -26.79 -5.51 2.68
C LEU A 116 -27.61 -5.41 1.38
N ARG A 117 -27.22 -6.12 0.32
CA ARG A 117 -27.94 -6.12 -0.95
C ARG A 117 -29.35 -6.69 -0.81
N GLU A 118 -29.50 -7.78 -0.07
CA GLU A 118 -30.82 -8.35 0.21
C GLU A 118 -31.69 -7.40 1.03
N ALA A 119 -31.11 -6.72 2.03
CA ALA A 119 -31.81 -5.70 2.80
C ALA A 119 -32.28 -4.55 1.91
N CYS A 120 -31.42 -4.02 1.03
CA CYS A 120 -31.79 -3.01 0.04
C CYS A 120 -32.95 -3.49 -0.83
N ALA A 121 -32.85 -4.68 -1.43
CA ALA A 121 -33.89 -5.23 -2.30
C ALA A 121 -35.25 -5.45 -1.58
N ARG A 122 -35.23 -5.79 -0.29
CA ARG A 122 -36.47 -5.87 0.53
C ARG A 122 -37.06 -4.48 0.75
N LEU A 123 -36.25 -3.50 1.12
CA LEU A 123 -36.70 -2.13 1.36
C LEU A 123 -37.22 -1.48 0.08
N GLU A 124 -36.53 -1.64 -1.05
CA GLU A 124 -36.95 -1.14 -2.35
C GLU A 124 -38.30 -1.73 -2.78
N ARG A 125 -38.48 -3.06 -2.67
CA ARG A 125 -39.79 -3.69 -2.96
C ARG A 125 -40.89 -3.11 -2.10
N ARG A 126 -40.66 -2.97 -0.79
CA ARG A 126 -41.66 -2.43 0.13
C ARG A 126 -41.98 -0.97 -0.16
N LEU A 127 -40.98 -0.17 -0.54
CA LEU A 127 -41.15 1.24 -0.86
C LEU A 127 -41.89 1.42 -2.19
N ALA A 128 -41.64 0.55 -3.18
CA ALA A 128 -42.37 0.53 -4.44
C ALA A 128 -43.88 0.33 -4.26
N GLU A 129 -44.28 -0.47 -3.27
CA GLU A 129 -45.69 -0.73 -2.94
C GLU A 129 -46.37 0.47 -2.26
N ILE A 130 -45.66 1.22 -1.40
CA ILE A 130 -46.27 2.23 -0.52
C ILE A 130 -46.05 3.66 -1.02
N ARG A 131 -44.82 3.98 -1.46
CA ARG A 131 -44.37 5.33 -1.86
C ARG A 131 -43.30 5.22 -2.96
N PRO A 132 -43.68 4.83 -4.19
CA PRO A 132 -42.72 4.63 -5.28
C PRO A 132 -41.99 5.91 -5.69
N ASP A 133 -42.54 7.08 -5.40
CA ASP A 133 -41.91 8.39 -5.61
C ASP A 133 -40.63 8.60 -4.80
N LEU A 134 -40.45 7.84 -3.71
CA LEU A 134 -39.27 7.91 -2.83
C LEU A 134 -38.16 6.90 -3.22
N LEU A 135 -38.34 6.10 -4.27
CA LEU A 135 -37.30 5.18 -4.72
C LEU A 135 -36.09 5.97 -5.25
N PRO A 136 -34.86 5.69 -4.76
CA PRO A 136 -33.66 6.32 -5.30
C PRO A 136 -33.52 5.95 -6.78
N ARG A 137 -33.27 6.92 -7.65
CA ARG A 137 -32.94 6.61 -9.05
C ARG A 137 -31.53 6.02 -9.06
N ALA A 138 -31.29 4.94 -9.81
CA ALA A 138 -29.98 4.28 -9.88
C ALA A 138 -28.82 5.26 -10.20
N ALA A 139 -29.10 6.33 -10.95
CA ALA A 139 -28.14 7.38 -11.26
C ALA A 139 -27.70 8.21 -10.04
N ASP A 140 -28.56 8.41 -9.04
CA ASP A 140 -28.26 9.23 -7.85
C ASP A 140 -27.31 8.50 -6.89
N TYR A 141 -27.39 7.17 -6.83
CA TYR A 141 -26.56 6.33 -5.94
C TYR A 141 -25.14 6.12 -6.49
N ASP A 142 -25.03 5.82 -7.79
CA ASP A 142 -23.75 5.49 -8.43
C ASP A 142 -22.82 6.72 -8.49
N GLN A 143 -23.39 7.91 -8.65
CA GLN A 143 -22.65 9.17 -8.68
C GLN A 143 -22.08 9.56 -7.31
N VAL A 144 -22.85 9.34 -6.23
CA VAL A 144 -22.41 9.59 -4.85
C VAL A 144 -21.35 8.57 -4.40
N LEU A 145 -21.50 7.30 -4.78
CA LEU A 145 -20.53 6.26 -4.44
C LEU A 145 -19.19 6.49 -5.17
N ARG A 146 -19.22 6.81 -6.48
CA ARG A 146 -18.01 7.14 -7.25
C ARG A 146 -17.28 8.34 -6.67
N ALA A 147 -18.00 9.43 -6.39
CA ALA A 147 -17.40 10.63 -5.79
C ALA A 147 -16.72 10.34 -4.44
N ARG A 148 -17.26 9.40 -3.64
CA ARG A 148 -16.70 9.05 -2.33
C ARG A 148 -15.53 8.07 -2.40
N LEU A 149 -15.54 7.14 -3.36
CA LEU A 149 -14.42 6.25 -3.64
C LEU A 149 -13.23 7.01 -4.27
N ASP A 150 -13.51 7.95 -5.16
CA ASP A 150 -12.50 8.83 -5.76
C ASP A 150 -11.91 9.78 -4.71
N GLY A 151 -12.73 10.32 -3.78
CA GLY A 151 -12.26 11.17 -2.68
C GLY A 151 -11.39 10.43 -1.63
N HIS A 152 -11.60 9.12 -1.43
CA HIS A 152 -10.72 8.31 -0.57
C HIS A 152 -9.42 7.92 -1.26
N ALA A 153 -9.40 7.77 -2.59
CA ALA A 153 -8.17 7.57 -3.36
C ALA A 153 -7.23 8.78 -3.24
N ASP A 154 -7.78 10.00 -3.19
CA ASP A 154 -7.01 11.23 -2.95
C ASP A 154 -6.60 11.41 -1.47
N ALA A 155 -7.45 11.05 -0.50
CA ALA A 155 -7.14 11.18 0.92
C ALA A 155 -6.08 10.17 1.42
N ALA A 156 -5.99 9.00 0.80
CA ALA A 156 -4.92 8.02 1.08
C ALA A 156 -3.54 8.45 0.54
N LEU A 157 -3.48 9.50 -0.29
CA LEU A 157 -2.27 10.06 -0.87
C LEU A 157 -1.84 11.41 -0.27
N GLY A 158 -2.51 11.89 0.79
CA GLY A 158 -2.13 13.18 1.38
C GLY A 158 -2.57 13.39 2.81
N LYS A 159 -1.74 12.96 3.78
CA LYS A 159 -1.35 13.72 4.99
C LYS A 159 0.03 13.27 5.49
#